data_AF-A0A831YIR2-F1
#
_entry.id   AF-A0A831YIR2-F1
#
_cell.length_a   1.000
_cell.length_b   1.000
_cell.length_c   1.000
_cell.angle_alpha   90.00
_cell.angle_beta   90.00
_cell.angle_gamma   90.00
#
_symmetry.space_group_name_H-M   'P 1'
#
loop_
_entity.id
_entity.type
_entity.pdbx_description
1 polymer ?
#
loop_
_entity_poly.entity_id
_entity_poly.type
_entity_poly.pdbx_seq_one_letter_code
_entity_poly.pdbx_strand_id
1 'polypeptide(L)'
;MRREAQRLENMGLEEGEHFTVKMPEGDHDGYVYVRREGLERAAWLSVYGSGRQRELAAEFVNYILQRAWEAGKEVYEKATKIVEEGKARGSLTLKGFEKEVEVDGKKHVVKVIGGSAEFKRGRGGKILLRIKITAEVDGVRSEYEITFGRYGRINAALGFAYASANAPGGREADAERLAAVIKALTGREPGVYRMKDGRIRIECYEGHLEGFKRYTELADAIERWLKETGRR
;
A
#
# COMPACT_ATOMS: atom_id res chain seq x y z
N MET A 1 -18.33 -4.17 -26.31
CA MET A 1 -17.00 -3.68 -25.87
C MET A 1 -16.96 -2.17 -25.64
N ARG A 2 -17.17 -1.32 -26.67
CA ARG A 2 -17.15 0.15 -26.50
C ARG A 2 -18.06 0.69 -25.39
N ARG A 3 -19.26 0.13 -25.23
CA ARG A 3 -20.21 0.55 -24.18
C ARG A 3 -19.69 0.27 -22.76
N GLU A 4 -19.06 -0.87 -22.53
CA GLU A 4 -18.54 -1.24 -21.20
C GLU A 4 -17.25 -0.45 -20.87
N ALA A 5 -16.38 -0.25 -21.86
CA ALA A 5 -15.23 0.65 -21.72
C ALA A 5 -15.67 2.07 -21.33
N GLN A 6 -16.66 2.62 -22.04
CA GLN A 6 -17.21 3.95 -21.73
C GLN A 6 -17.80 4.03 -20.32
N ARG A 7 -18.44 2.96 -19.82
CA ARG A 7 -18.96 2.93 -18.44
C ARG A 7 -17.84 3.02 -17.41
N LEU A 8 -16.73 2.29 -17.63
CA LEU A 8 -15.55 2.34 -16.75
C LEU A 8 -14.86 3.71 -16.79
N GLU A 9 -14.77 4.33 -17.96
CA GLU A 9 -14.26 5.70 -18.09
C GLU A 9 -15.16 6.73 -17.39
N ASN A 10 -16.48 6.62 -17.57
CA ASN A 10 -17.44 7.55 -16.97
C ASN A 10 -17.44 7.51 -15.43
N MET A 11 -17.05 6.38 -14.83
CA MET A 11 -16.86 6.27 -13.38
C MET A 11 -15.46 6.71 -12.93
N GLY A 12 -14.54 7.07 -13.84
CA GLY A 12 -13.20 7.55 -13.51
C GLY A 12 -12.10 6.49 -13.48
N LEU A 13 -12.31 5.35 -14.17
CA LEU A 13 -11.23 4.43 -14.50
C LEU A 13 -10.56 4.84 -15.82
N GLU A 14 -9.33 4.37 -16.04
CA GLU A 14 -8.46 4.79 -17.14
C GLU A 14 -8.06 3.52 -17.90
N GLU A 15 -8.31 3.47 -19.20
CA GLU A 15 -7.85 2.36 -20.04
C GLU A 15 -6.31 2.32 -20.07
N GLY A 16 -5.74 1.12 -20.06
CA GLY A 16 -4.29 0.89 -19.97
C GLY A 16 -3.76 0.89 -18.54
N GLU A 17 -4.46 1.52 -17.59
CA GLU A 17 -4.09 1.58 -16.17
C GLU A 17 -4.97 0.69 -15.31
N HIS A 18 -6.28 0.94 -15.34
CA HIS A 18 -7.27 0.30 -14.49
C HIS A 18 -7.93 -0.90 -15.19
N PHE A 19 -8.05 -0.84 -16.52
CA PHE A 19 -8.60 -1.91 -17.33
C PHE A 19 -7.98 -1.93 -18.73
N THR A 20 -8.18 -3.02 -19.47
CA THR A 20 -7.79 -3.15 -20.88
C THR A 20 -8.95 -3.75 -21.67
N VAL A 21 -9.17 -3.25 -22.88
CA VAL A 21 -10.21 -3.77 -23.79
C VAL A 21 -9.55 -4.53 -24.91
N LYS A 22 -9.98 -5.78 -25.14
CA LYS A 22 -9.66 -6.51 -26.36
C LYS A 22 -10.87 -6.49 -27.27
N MET A 23 -10.74 -5.85 -28.43
CA MET A 23 -11.78 -5.88 -29.46
C MET A 23 -11.88 -7.29 -30.07
N PRO A 24 -13.08 -7.73 -30.47
CA PRO A 24 -13.24 -8.98 -31.20
C PRO A 24 -12.54 -8.87 -32.57
N GLU A 25 -11.74 -9.87 -32.91
CA GLU A 25 -11.13 -10.06 -34.23
C GLU A 25 -11.52 -11.45 -34.75
N GLY A 26 -12.16 -11.51 -35.92
CA GLY A 26 -12.73 -12.76 -36.45
C GLY A 26 -13.86 -13.29 -35.57
N ASP A 27 -13.82 -14.59 -35.26
CA ASP A 27 -14.81 -15.31 -34.43
C ASP A 27 -14.51 -15.26 -32.91
N HIS A 28 -13.55 -14.45 -32.47
CA HIS A 28 -13.23 -14.35 -31.05
C HIS A 28 -14.04 -13.26 -30.35
N ASP A 29 -14.69 -13.63 -29.24
CA ASP A 29 -15.36 -12.68 -28.36
C ASP A 29 -14.37 -11.64 -27.78
N GLY A 30 -14.77 -10.38 -27.79
CA GLY A 30 -14.05 -9.33 -27.08
C GLY A 30 -14.22 -9.46 -25.57
N TYR A 31 -13.21 -9.07 -24.79
CA TYR A 31 -13.31 -8.99 -23.32
C TYR A 31 -12.76 -7.69 -22.75
N VAL A 32 -13.30 -7.30 -21.60
CA VAL A 32 -12.77 -6.22 -20.76
C VAL A 32 -12.08 -6.88 -19.59
N TYR A 33 -10.80 -6.60 -19.41
CA TYR A 33 -10.04 -7.08 -18.28
C TYR A 33 -9.82 -5.93 -17.30
N VAL A 34 -10.39 -6.04 -16.11
CA VAL A 34 -10.22 -5.07 -15.02
C VAL A 34 -9.06 -5.54 -14.13
N ARG A 35 -8.06 -4.68 -13.94
CA ARG A 35 -6.90 -4.97 -13.10
C ARG A 35 -7.26 -4.83 -11.62
N ARG A 36 -6.44 -5.40 -10.74
CA ARG A 36 -6.59 -5.23 -9.28
C ARG A 36 -6.69 -3.75 -8.92
N GLU A 37 -5.78 -2.94 -9.45
CA GLU A 37 -5.72 -1.49 -9.23
C GLU A 37 -6.99 -0.78 -9.73
N GLY A 38 -7.63 -1.29 -10.78
CA GLY A 38 -8.91 -0.78 -11.27
C GLY A 38 -10.05 -1.02 -10.29
N LEU A 39 -10.09 -2.20 -9.66
CA LEU A 39 -11.07 -2.50 -8.63
C LEU A 39 -10.80 -1.72 -7.34
N GLU A 40 -9.54 -1.55 -6.92
CA GLU A 40 -9.17 -0.69 -5.79
C GLU A 40 -9.60 0.76 -6.04
N ARG A 41 -9.36 1.28 -7.24
CA ARG A 41 -9.76 2.64 -7.63
C ARG A 41 -11.28 2.80 -7.63
N ALA A 42 -12.02 1.84 -8.19
CA ALA A 42 -13.49 1.86 -8.15
C ALA A 42 -14.01 1.82 -6.71
N ALA A 43 -13.41 0.98 -5.85
CA ALA A 43 -13.74 0.92 -4.43
C ALA A 43 -13.47 2.25 -3.71
N TRP A 44 -12.33 2.89 -3.97
CA TRP A 44 -12.04 4.22 -3.43
C TRP A 44 -13.06 5.26 -3.90
N LEU A 45 -13.38 5.28 -5.19
CA LEU A 45 -14.36 6.21 -5.79
C LEU A 45 -15.79 5.98 -5.26
N SER A 46 -16.13 4.76 -4.85
CA SER A 46 -17.43 4.46 -4.23
C SER A 46 -17.62 5.17 -2.87
N VAL A 47 -16.53 5.57 -2.21
CA VAL A 47 -16.56 6.29 -0.92
C VAL A 47 -16.27 7.77 -1.13
N TYR A 48 -15.17 8.07 -1.83
CA TYR A 48 -14.59 9.41 -1.94
C TYR A 48 -14.82 10.10 -3.30
N GLY A 49 -15.45 9.41 -4.26
CA GLY A 49 -15.86 10.01 -5.52
C GLY A 49 -16.94 11.08 -5.34
N SER A 50 -17.20 11.84 -6.41
CA SER A 50 -18.18 12.94 -6.37
C SER A 50 -19.37 12.71 -7.31
N GLY A 51 -20.56 13.14 -6.86
CA GLY A 51 -21.80 13.06 -7.65
C GLY A 51 -22.05 11.69 -8.29
N ARG A 52 -22.35 11.70 -9.60
CA ARG A 52 -22.67 10.51 -10.39
C ARG A 52 -21.52 9.49 -10.45
N GLN A 53 -20.27 9.94 -10.36
CA GLN A 53 -19.09 9.08 -10.40
C GLN A 53 -19.11 8.07 -9.25
N ARG A 54 -19.43 8.54 -8.03
CA ARG A 54 -19.49 7.71 -6.83
C ARG A 54 -20.59 6.66 -6.90
N GLU A 55 -21.77 7.05 -7.40
CA GLU A 55 -22.90 6.14 -7.60
C GLU A 55 -22.52 5.01 -8.57
N LEU A 56 -21.95 5.36 -9.73
CA LEU A 56 -21.51 4.39 -10.73
C LEU A 56 -20.43 3.44 -10.19
N ALA A 57 -19.48 3.96 -9.41
CA ALA A 57 -18.43 3.16 -8.80
C ALA A 57 -18.98 2.21 -7.73
N ALA A 58 -19.93 2.65 -6.90
CA ALA A 58 -20.60 1.82 -5.91
C ALA A 58 -21.43 0.69 -6.55
N GLU A 59 -22.20 1.01 -7.60
CA GLU A 59 -22.94 0.02 -8.39
C GLU A 59 -22.00 -1.03 -9.00
N PHE A 60 -20.88 -0.58 -9.58
CA PHE A 60 -19.88 -1.47 -10.17
C PHE A 60 -19.24 -2.40 -9.13
N VAL A 61 -18.84 -1.89 -7.98
CA VAL A 61 -18.24 -2.69 -6.89
C VAL A 61 -19.22 -3.75 -6.38
N ASN A 62 -20.49 -3.38 -6.17
CA ASN A 62 -21.52 -4.32 -5.75
C ASN A 62 -21.73 -5.43 -6.79
N TYR A 63 -21.76 -5.06 -8.08
CA TYR A 63 -21.86 -6.03 -9.17
C TYR A 63 -20.67 -7.00 -9.17
N ILE A 64 -19.44 -6.52 -9.04
CA ILE A 64 -18.25 -7.38 -8.99
C ILE A 64 -18.28 -8.33 -7.79
N LEU A 65 -18.65 -7.84 -6.60
CA LEU A 65 -18.74 -8.69 -5.41
C LEU A 65 -19.84 -9.75 -5.54
N GLN A 66 -20.98 -9.41 -6.13
CA GLN A 66 -22.02 -10.39 -6.44
C GLN A 66 -21.51 -11.48 -7.39
N ARG A 67 -20.85 -11.09 -8.49
CA ARG A 67 -20.26 -12.04 -9.45
C ARG A 67 -19.18 -12.91 -8.80
N ALA A 68 -18.37 -12.34 -7.91
CA ALA A 68 -17.35 -13.07 -7.16
C ALA A 68 -17.98 -14.08 -6.18
N TRP A 69 -19.09 -13.72 -5.53
CA TRP A 69 -19.86 -14.63 -4.69
C TRP A 69 -20.44 -15.81 -5.48
N GLU A 70 -21.05 -15.53 -6.64
CA GLU A 70 -21.54 -16.56 -7.57
C GLU A 70 -20.42 -17.48 -8.07
N ALA A 71 -19.21 -16.95 -8.26
CA ALA A 71 -18.04 -17.72 -8.69
C ALA A 71 -17.40 -18.57 -7.58
N GLY A 72 -17.75 -18.33 -6.31
CA GLY A 72 -17.33 -19.13 -5.17
C GLY A 72 -16.56 -18.37 -4.09
N LYS A 73 -16.50 -18.99 -2.90
CA LYS A 73 -15.99 -18.36 -1.67
C LYS A 73 -14.60 -17.76 -1.80
N GLU A 74 -13.65 -18.49 -2.39
CA GLU A 74 -12.26 -18.01 -2.53
C GLU A 74 -12.17 -16.76 -3.42
N VAL A 75 -12.98 -16.69 -4.48
CA VAL A 75 -13.03 -15.53 -5.38
C VAL A 75 -13.65 -14.34 -4.66
N TYR A 76 -14.74 -14.57 -3.93
CA TYR A 76 -15.39 -13.54 -3.11
C TYR A 76 -14.48 -12.95 -2.04
N GLU A 77 -13.74 -13.79 -1.31
CA GLU A 77 -12.79 -13.33 -0.28
C GLU A 77 -11.68 -12.47 -0.89
N LYS A 78 -11.12 -12.88 -2.04
CA LYS A 78 -10.12 -12.09 -2.77
C LYS A 78 -10.67 -10.75 -3.24
N ALA A 79 -11.85 -10.72 -3.86
CA ALA A 79 -12.47 -9.50 -4.33
C ALA A 79 -12.84 -8.55 -3.19
N THR A 80 -13.37 -9.09 -2.09
CA THR A 80 -13.72 -8.32 -0.88
C THR A 80 -12.48 -7.64 -0.31
N LYS A 81 -11.37 -8.38 -0.17
CA LYS A 81 -10.12 -7.82 0.32
C LYS A 81 -9.62 -6.66 -0.54
N ILE A 82 -9.66 -6.79 -1.87
CA ILE A 82 -9.27 -5.72 -2.79
C ILE A 82 -10.17 -4.48 -2.62
N VAL A 83 -11.48 -4.70 -2.45
CA VAL A 83 -12.44 -3.61 -2.23
C VAL A 83 -12.20 -2.91 -0.89
N GLU A 84 -11.94 -3.66 0.18
CA GLU A 84 -11.63 -3.10 1.50
C GLU A 84 -10.32 -2.29 1.47
N GLU A 85 -9.28 -2.81 0.80
CA GLU A 85 -8.02 -2.10 0.61
C GLU A 85 -8.23 -0.79 -0.17
N GLY A 86 -9.00 -0.83 -1.25
CA GLY A 86 -9.35 0.36 -2.03
C GLY A 86 -10.11 1.41 -1.23
N LYS A 87 -11.11 0.97 -0.43
CA LYS A 87 -11.89 1.87 0.46
C LYS A 87 -11.04 2.46 1.58
N ALA A 88 -10.05 1.72 2.08
CA ALA A 88 -9.19 2.17 3.17
C ALA A 88 -8.07 3.12 2.70
N ARG A 89 -7.84 3.27 1.40
CA ARG A 89 -6.78 4.15 0.87
C ARG A 89 -7.01 5.61 1.31
N GLY A 90 -5.99 6.18 1.96
CA GLY A 90 -6.00 7.56 2.43
C GLY A 90 -7.11 7.90 3.43
N SER A 91 -7.73 6.89 4.06
CA SER A 91 -8.82 7.07 5.02
C SER A 91 -8.36 7.51 6.41
N LEU A 92 -7.07 7.35 6.71
CA LEU A 92 -6.45 7.68 7.99
C LEU A 92 -5.45 8.84 7.85
N THR A 93 -5.11 9.45 8.97
CA THR A 93 -4.04 10.45 9.11
C THR A 93 -2.97 9.92 10.06
N LEU A 94 -1.69 10.17 9.76
CA LEU A 94 -0.57 9.82 10.64
C LEU A 94 -0.56 10.67 11.90
N LYS A 95 -0.79 11.98 11.75
CA LYS A 95 -0.73 12.90 12.89
C LYS A 95 -1.82 12.56 13.90
N GLY A 96 -1.42 12.32 15.15
CA GLY A 96 -2.34 11.98 16.24
C GLY A 96 -2.74 10.51 16.28
N PHE A 97 -2.15 9.66 15.43
CA PHE A 97 -2.31 8.21 15.54
C PHE A 97 -1.63 7.69 16.80
N GLU A 98 -2.37 6.92 17.60
CA GLU A 98 -1.87 6.25 18.80
C GLU A 98 -2.38 4.81 18.84
N LYS A 99 -1.49 3.86 19.13
CA LYS A 99 -1.84 2.44 19.23
C LYS A 99 -0.86 1.66 20.11
N GLU A 100 -1.39 0.80 20.98
CA GLU A 100 -0.62 -0.22 21.66
C GLU A 100 -0.44 -1.45 20.74
N VAL A 101 0.80 -1.93 20.62
CA VAL A 101 1.13 -3.16 19.89
C VAL A 101 2.11 -4.00 20.67
N GLU A 102 2.04 -5.32 20.48
CA GLU A 102 3.03 -6.24 21.02
C GLU A 102 4.07 -6.58 19.95
N VAL A 103 5.36 -6.49 20.26
CA VAL A 103 6.48 -6.91 19.41
C VAL A 103 7.44 -7.70 20.28
N ASP A 104 7.87 -8.88 19.81
CA ASP A 104 8.78 -9.77 20.57
C ASP A 104 8.31 -10.04 22.01
N GLY A 105 7.00 -10.21 22.21
CA GLY A 105 6.38 -10.46 23.51
C GLY A 105 6.28 -9.25 24.44
N LYS A 106 6.64 -8.04 23.99
CA LYS A 106 6.57 -6.80 24.77
C LYS A 106 5.58 -5.82 24.16
N LYS A 107 4.83 -5.15 25.04
CA LYS A 107 3.89 -4.11 24.65
C LYS A 107 4.60 -2.76 24.51
N HIS A 108 4.29 -2.07 23.41
CA HIS A 108 4.77 -0.75 23.09
C HIS A 108 3.61 0.18 22.79
N VAL A 109 3.62 1.39 23.36
CA VAL A 109 2.69 2.46 23.00
C VAL A 109 3.34 3.32 21.93
N VAL A 110 2.76 3.33 20.73
CA VAL A 110 3.24 4.10 19.60
C VAL A 110 2.38 5.33 19.40
N LYS A 111 3.00 6.51 19.38
CA LYS A 111 2.35 7.81 19.06
C LYS A 111 3.02 8.44 17.86
N VAL A 112 2.28 8.64 16.77
CA VAL A 112 2.83 9.24 15.55
C VAL A 112 2.60 10.74 15.52
N ILE A 113 3.71 11.45 15.35
CA ILE A 113 3.77 12.92 15.31
C ILE A 113 3.53 13.40 13.87
N GLY A 114 4.04 12.66 12.89
CA GLY A 114 3.81 12.93 11.48
C GLY A 114 4.65 12.03 10.58
N GLY A 115 4.49 12.22 9.28
CA GLY A 115 5.31 11.53 8.28
C GLY A 115 5.11 12.11 6.90
N SER A 116 5.94 11.65 5.97
CA SER A 116 5.92 12.07 4.59
C SER A 116 6.49 10.98 3.69
N ALA A 117 6.19 11.08 2.40
CA ALA A 117 6.72 10.22 1.37
C ALA A 117 7.28 11.05 0.21
N GLU A 118 8.51 10.74 -0.21
CA GLU A 118 9.19 11.43 -1.30
C GLU A 118 9.92 10.45 -2.23
N PHE A 119 10.18 10.89 -3.45
CA PHE A 119 10.93 10.10 -4.44
C PHE A 119 12.41 10.43 -4.39
N LYS A 120 13.24 9.39 -4.55
CA LYS A 120 14.70 9.53 -4.63
C LYS A 120 15.22 8.78 -5.85
N ARG A 121 16.23 9.34 -6.51
CA ARG A 121 17.01 8.59 -7.51
C ARG A 121 18.05 7.74 -6.81
N GLY A 122 17.91 6.43 -6.92
CA GLY A 122 18.87 5.43 -6.47
C GLY A 122 20.00 5.21 -7.49
N ARG A 123 20.89 4.25 -7.17
CA ARG A 123 21.95 3.82 -8.07
C ARG A 123 21.36 3.31 -9.40
N GLY A 124 21.95 3.73 -10.52
CA GLY A 124 21.49 3.36 -11.86
C GLY A 124 20.17 4.03 -12.28
N GLY A 125 19.81 5.17 -11.68
CA GLY A 125 18.62 5.94 -12.06
C GLY A 125 17.29 5.37 -11.56
N LYS A 126 17.33 4.30 -10.76
CA LYS A 126 16.12 3.66 -10.23
C LYS A 126 15.34 4.61 -9.33
N ILE A 127 14.03 4.71 -9.55
CA ILE A 127 13.13 5.50 -8.71
C ILE A 127 12.88 4.72 -7.41
N LEU A 128 13.23 5.33 -6.28
CA LEU A 128 13.00 4.81 -4.93
C LEU A 128 11.92 5.65 -4.25
N LEU A 129 11.16 5.02 -3.36
CA LEU A 129 10.20 5.67 -2.49
C LEU A 129 10.77 5.73 -1.08
N ARG A 130 10.89 6.92 -0.52
CA ARG A 130 11.37 7.13 0.85
C ARG A 130 10.20 7.57 1.72
N ILE A 131 9.90 6.79 2.73
CA ILE A 131 8.88 7.09 3.74
C ILE A 131 9.60 7.51 5.02
N LYS A 132 9.23 8.68 5.54
CA LYS A 132 9.69 9.19 6.83
C LYS A 132 8.56 9.21 7.82
N ILE A 133 8.81 8.77 9.04
CA ILE A 133 7.83 8.74 10.12
C ILE A 133 8.52 9.26 11.37
N THR A 134 7.96 10.31 11.97
CA THR A 134 8.35 10.76 13.31
C THR A 134 7.36 10.20 14.32
N ALA A 135 7.85 9.44 15.29
CA ALA A 135 7.03 8.80 16.30
C ALA A 135 7.71 8.82 17.66
N GLU A 136 6.89 8.71 18.70
CA GLU A 136 7.31 8.39 20.06
C GLU A 136 6.90 6.95 20.36
N VAL A 137 7.82 6.17 20.90
CA VAL A 137 7.58 4.81 21.39
C VAL A 137 8.08 4.72 22.82
N ASP A 138 7.17 4.45 23.75
CA ASP A 138 7.45 4.37 25.20
C ASP A 138 8.26 5.58 25.73
N GLY A 139 7.88 6.79 25.30
CA GLY A 139 8.54 8.04 25.69
C GLY A 139 9.82 8.37 24.91
N VAL A 140 10.26 7.51 23.98
CA VAL A 140 11.43 7.77 23.11
C VAL A 140 10.97 8.28 21.76
N ARG A 141 11.26 9.55 21.47
CA ARG A 141 11.00 10.17 20.17
C ARG A 141 12.12 9.88 19.17
N SER A 142 11.75 9.37 18.00
CA SER A 142 12.67 9.07 16.90
C SER A 142 12.07 9.45 15.54
N GLU A 143 12.95 9.72 14.57
CA GLU A 143 12.60 9.82 13.16
C GLU A 143 13.11 8.56 12.45
N TYR A 144 12.20 7.88 11.76
CA TYR A 144 12.46 6.65 11.04
C TYR A 144 12.36 6.88 9.55
N GLU A 145 13.28 6.27 8.81
CA GLU A 145 13.33 6.32 7.35
C GLU A 145 13.32 4.91 6.77
N ILE A 146 12.32 4.62 5.94
CA ILE A 146 12.18 3.36 5.21
C ILE A 146 12.28 3.67 3.72
N THR A 147 13.22 3.03 3.03
CA THR A 147 13.41 3.22 1.59
C THR A 147 12.96 1.99 0.82
N PHE A 148 11.92 2.15 0.01
CA PHE A 148 11.39 1.15 -0.90
C PHE A 148 12.04 1.24 -2.28
N GLY A 149 12.35 0.07 -2.81
CA GLY A 149 12.88 -0.14 -4.15
C GLY A 149 12.24 -1.37 -4.81
N ARG A 150 12.53 -1.54 -6.10
CA ARG A 150 12.16 -2.74 -6.84
C ARG A 150 13.35 -3.67 -7.03
N TYR A 151 13.17 -4.93 -6.65
CA TYR A 151 14.25 -5.92 -6.60
C TYR A 151 13.91 -7.26 -7.25
N GLY A 152 14.96 -7.93 -7.73
CA GLY A 152 14.88 -9.28 -8.28
C GLY A 152 14.17 -9.40 -9.62
N ARG A 153 14.07 -10.65 -10.10
CA ARG A 153 13.44 -10.99 -11.39
C ARG A 153 11.94 -10.81 -11.41
N ILE A 154 11.30 -10.67 -10.25
CA ILE A 154 9.85 -10.47 -10.12
C ILE A 154 9.48 -9.01 -9.84
N ASN A 155 10.45 -8.08 -9.81
CA ASN A 155 10.20 -6.67 -9.51
C ASN A 155 9.51 -6.45 -8.16
N ALA A 156 9.92 -7.21 -7.13
CA ALA A 156 9.31 -7.16 -5.80
C ALA A 156 9.53 -5.79 -5.15
N ALA A 157 8.48 -5.24 -4.53
CA ALA A 157 8.59 -4.03 -3.71
C ALA A 157 9.14 -4.40 -2.33
N LEU A 158 10.38 -3.99 -2.05
CA LEU A 158 11.04 -4.20 -0.77
C LEU A 158 11.49 -2.87 -0.18
N GLY A 159 11.22 -2.66 1.10
CA GLY A 159 11.60 -1.52 1.91
C GLY A 159 12.69 -1.91 2.90
N PHE A 160 13.71 -1.08 3.02
CA PHE A 160 14.80 -1.29 3.96
C PHE A 160 14.98 -0.09 4.88
N ALA A 161 15.24 -0.37 6.14
CA ALA A 161 15.70 0.58 7.15
C ALA A 161 16.81 -0.06 8.00
N TYR A 162 17.60 0.76 8.68
CA TYR A 162 18.69 0.30 9.52
C TYR A 162 18.61 0.96 10.88
N ALA A 163 18.76 0.17 11.93
CA ALA A 163 18.74 0.67 13.30
C ALA A 163 20.00 1.51 13.61
N SER A 164 19.79 2.62 14.31
CA SER A 164 20.87 3.54 14.67
C SER A 164 21.62 3.06 15.91
N ALA A 165 22.95 3.13 15.86
CA ALA A 165 23.81 2.86 17.01
C ALA A 165 23.70 3.93 18.10
N ASN A 166 23.35 5.15 17.69
CA ASN A 166 23.29 6.33 18.55
C ASN A 166 21.90 6.56 19.13
N ALA A 167 20.93 5.72 18.78
CA ALA A 167 19.60 5.81 19.36
C ALA A 167 19.64 5.39 20.85
N PRO A 168 18.75 5.94 21.69
CA PRO A 168 18.62 5.49 23.08
C PRO A 168 18.42 3.98 23.18
N GLY A 169 19.23 3.31 24.01
CA GLY A 169 19.23 1.85 24.14
C GLY A 169 19.96 1.09 23.02
N GLY A 170 20.62 1.79 22.09
CA GLY A 170 21.40 1.20 21.01
C GLY A 170 20.56 0.58 19.89
N ARG A 171 21.22 -0.20 19.02
CA ARG A 171 20.62 -0.74 17.78
C ARG A 171 19.42 -1.65 18.03
N GLU A 172 19.49 -2.53 19.02
CA GLU A 172 18.41 -3.49 19.31
C GLU A 172 17.12 -2.77 19.71
N ALA A 173 17.23 -1.83 20.66
CA ALA A 173 16.08 -1.05 21.10
C ALA A 173 15.50 -0.17 19.97
N ASP A 174 16.35 0.35 19.09
CA ASP A 174 15.90 1.14 17.94
C ASP A 174 15.19 0.29 16.87
N ALA A 175 15.69 -0.92 16.61
CA ALA A 175 15.04 -1.88 15.73
C ALA A 175 13.67 -2.32 16.27
N GLU A 176 13.58 -2.62 17.57
CA GLU A 176 12.35 -3.00 18.27
C GLU A 176 11.30 -1.87 18.18
N ARG A 177 11.68 -0.62 18.47
CA ARG A 177 10.78 0.53 18.33
C ARG A 177 10.33 0.75 16.89
N LEU A 178 11.21 0.64 15.90
CA LEU A 178 10.81 0.74 14.49
C LEU A 178 9.85 -0.39 14.09
N ALA A 179 10.09 -1.62 14.55
CA ALA A 179 9.19 -2.73 14.31
C ALA A 179 7.80 -2.47 14.93
N ALA A 180 7.74 -1.88 16.13
CA ALA A 180 6.50 -1.46 16.76
C ALA A 180 5.77 -0.39 15.93
N VAL A 181 6.47 0.63 15.44
CA VAL A 181 5.89 1.67 14.56
C VAL A 181 5.29 1.04 13.29
N ILE A 182 6.03 0.15 12.63
CA ILE A 182 5.58 -0.52 11.41
C ILE A 182 4.35 -1.41 11.70
N LYS A 183 4.39 -2.21 12.77
CA LYS A 183 3.26 -3.05 13.18
C LYS A 183 2.03 -2.23 13.54
N ALA A 184 2.21 -1.12 14.25
CA ALA A 184 1.11 -0.24 14.63
C ALA A 184 0.40 0.32 13.39
N LEU A 185 1.17 0.83 12.44
CA LEU A 185 0.64 1.48 11.24
C LEU A 185 0.12 0.50 10.18
N THR A 186 0.70 -0.69 10.07
CA THR A 186 0.37 -1.64 8.99
C THR A 186 -0.40 -2.87 9.45
N GLY A 187 -0.37 -3.16 10.75
CA GLY A 187 -0.87 -4.40 11.32
C GLY A 187 0.06 -5.60 11.11
N ARG A 188 1.24 -5.41 10.50
CA ARG A 188 2.19 -6.48 10.17
C ARG A 188 3.56 -6.18 10.76
N GLU A 189 4.21 -7.20 11.32
CA GLU A 189 5.60 -7.08 11.79
C GLU A 189 6.57 -7.13 10.60
N PRO A 190 7.58 -6.25 10.57
CA PRO A 190 8.64 -6.33 9.58
C PRO A 190 9.62 -7.46 9.91
N GLY A 191 10.42 -7.87 8.92
CA GLY A 191 11.57 -8.74 9.17
C GLY A 191 12.68 -7.95 9.87
N VAL A 192 13.29 -8.52 10.91
CA VAL A 192 14.44 -7.92 11.62
C VAL A 192 15.63 -8.87 11.51
N TYR A 193 16.71 -8.40 10.88
CA TYR A 193 17.88 -9.22 10.58
C TYR A 193 19.15 -8.62 11.17
N ARG A 194 19.83 -9.39 12.02
CA ARG A 194 21.18 -9.07 12.52
C ARG A 194 22.22 -9.45 11.46
N MET A 195 23.01 -8.47 11.05
CA MET A 195 24.09 -8.66 10.08
C MET A 195 25.42 -8.97 10.76
N LYS A 196 26.33 -9.61 10.01
CA LYS A 196 27.67 -9.98 10.51
C LYS A 196 28.52 -8.80 10.97
N ASP A 197 28.27 -7.61 10.43
CA ASP A 197 28.98 -6.37 10.77
C ASP A 197 28.30 -5.58 11.91
N GLY A 198 27.38 -6.22 12.64
CA GLY A 198 26.68 -5.62 13.77
C GLY A 198 25.56 -4.64 13.40
N ARG A 199 25.27 -4.44 12.11
CA ARG A 199 24.08 -3.69 11.69
C ARG A 199 22.82 -4.53 11.89
N ILE A 200 21.70 -3.86 12.18
CA ILE A 200 20.37 -4.49 12.20
C ILE A 200 19.57 -3.90 11.06
N ARG A 201 19.13 -4.76 10.14
CA ARG A 201 18.32 -4.41 8.98
C ARG A 201 16.86 -4.74 9.26
N ILE A 202 15.99 -3.75 9.08
CA ILE A 202 14.55 -3.90 9.10
C ILE A 202 14.06 -4.00 7.65
N GLU A 203 13.24 -5.00 7.35
CA GLU A 203 12.77 -5.32 6.01
C GLU A 203 11.24 -5.28 5.95
N CYS A 204 10.73 -4.43 5.05
CA CYS A 204 9.32 -4.27 4.76
C CYS A 204 9.00 -4.85 3.37
N TYR A 205 7.94 -5.64 3.29
CA TYR A 205 7.39 -6.18 2.03
C TYR A 205 6.22 -5.34 1.50
N GLU A 206 5.71 -5.70 0.33
CA GLU A 206 4.52 -5.10 -0.30
C GLU A 206 3.32 -4.98 0.66
N GLY A 207 3.08 -5.99 1.50
CA GLY A 207 2.01 -5.93 2.50
C GLY A 207 2.13 -4.79 3.53
N HIS A 208 3.34 -4.26 3.76
CA HIS A 208 3.54 -3.08 4.58
C HIS A 208 3.20 -1.80 3.80
N LEU A 209 3.51 -1.75 2.49
CA LEU A 209 3.06 -0.65 1.63
C LEU A 209 1.52 -0.59 1.57
N GLU A 210 0.84 -1.73 1.44
CA GLU A 210 -0.63 -1.81 1.53
C GLU A 210 -1.14 -1.16 2.83
N GLY A 211 -0.49 -1.44 3.96
CA GLY A 211 -0.80 -0.83 5.24
C GLY A 211 -0.54 0.68 5.29
N PHE A 212 0.59 1.14 4.74
CA PHE A 212 0.95 2.56 4.68
C PHE A 212 0.05 3.37 3.73
N LYS A 213 -0.48 2.76 2.66
CA LYS A 213 -1.42 3.41 1.72
C LYS A 213 -2.71 3.91 2.39
N ARG A 214 -3.01 3.45 3.60
CA ARG A 214 -4.18 3.91 4.36
C ARG A 214 -4.05 5.33 4.87
N TYR A 215 -2.83 5.85 4.96
CA TYR A 215 -2.56 7.18 5.48
C TYR A 215 -2.49 8.21 4.36
N THR A 216 -3.28 9.29 4.48
CA THR A 216 -3.40 10.34 3.46
C THR A 216 -2.05 10.98 3.12
N GLU A 217 -1.17 11.12 4.11
CA GLU A 217 0.17 11.72 3.94
C GLU A 217 1.11 10.86 3.07
N LEU A 218 0.79 9.58 2.89
CA LEU A 218 1.63 8.62 2.17
C LEU A 218 0.96 8.05 0.91
N ALA A 219 -0.37 7.97 0.90
CA ALA A 219 -1.15 7.21 -0.07
C ALA A 219 -0.82 7.55 -1.53
N ASP A 220 -0.82 8.84 -1.87
CA ASP A 220 -0.62 9.27 -3.26
C ASP A 220 0.82 9.09 -3.74
N ALA A 221 1.80 9.31 -2.87
CA ALA A 221 3.19 9.06 -3.20
C ALA A 221 3.46 7.57 -3.42
N ILE A 222 2.90 6.69 -2.56
CA ILE A 222 3.01 5.24 -2.72
C ILE A 222 2.37 4.79 -4.03
N GLU A 223 1.17 5.26 -4.33
CA GLU A 223 0.45 4.90 -5.55
C GLU A 223 1.22 5.28 -6.81
N ARG A 224 1.69 6.52 -6.85
CA ARG A 224 2.49 7.02 -7.98
C ARG A 224 3.77 6.20 -8.16
N TRP A 225 4.45 5.87 -7.07
CA TRP A 225 5.65 5.05 -7.14
C TRP A 225 5.36 3.64 -7.65
N LEU A 226 4.27 3.01 -7.18
CA LEU A 226 3.85 1.69 -7.66
C LEU A 226 3.54 1.71 -9.16
N LYS A 227 2.84 2.75 -9.64
CA LYS A 227 2.53 2.98 -11.07
C LYS A 227 3.79 3.17 -11.92
N GLU A 228 4.67 4.08 -11.52
CA GLU A 228 5.89 4.41 -12.29
C GLU A 228 6.90 3.26 -12.34
N THR A 229 6.95 2.42 -11.30
CA THR A 229 7.92 1.32 -11.19
C THR A 229 7.37 -0.07 -11.49
N GLY A 230 6.05 -0.20 -11.66
CA GLY A 230 5.36 -1.45 -11.98
C GLY A 230 5.39 -1.79 -13.47
N ARG A 231 5.51 -0.80 -14.34
CA ARG A 231 5.55 -0.98 -15.80
C ARG A 231 6.88 -1.65 -16.21
N ARG A 232 6.76 -2.76 -16.94
CA ARG A 232 7.86 -3.43 -17.64
C ARG A 232 7.75 -3.15 -19.13
#